data_AF-A0A957JSF1-F1
#
_entry.id   AF-A0A957JSF1-F1
#
_cell.length_a   1.000
_cell.length_b   1.000
_cell.length_c   1.000
_cell.angle_alpha   90.00
_cell.angle_beta   90.00
_cell.angle_gamma   90.00
#
_symmetry.space_group_name_H-M   'P 1'
#
loop_
_entity.id
_entity.type
_entity.pdbx_description
1 polymer ?
#
loop_
_entity_poly.entity_id
_entity_poly.type
_entity_poly.pdbx_seq_one_letter_code
_entity_poly.pdbx_strand_id
1 'polypeptide(L)'
;ILWVTWQTGTIIGVLVGAQIPESWSLNFAVPLTFMALVFMSLQDRAMMLAAVSAGLTAVLAKPLPYNLGLILAAIIGISTGVVANRRLGD
;
A
#
# COMPACT_ATOMS: atom_id res chain seq x y z
N ILE A 1 -0.57 -8.34 28.97
CA ILE A 1 -1.53 -7.29 28.52
C ILE A 1 -1.75 -7.36 27.01
N LEU A 2 -0.70 -7.27 26.18
CA LEU A 2 -0.82 -7.33 24.71
C LEU A 2 -1.64 -8.53 24.19
N TRP A 3 -1.42 -9.73 24.72
CA TRP A 3 -2.21 -10.91 24.33
C TRP A 3 -3.71 -10.75 24.61
N VAL A 4 -4.06 -10.24 25.79
CA VAL A 4 -5.45 -10.03 26.19
C VAL A 4 -6.08 -8.92 25.34
N THR A 5 -5.39 -7.80 25.14
CA THR A 5 -5.86 -6.70 24.29
C THR A 5 -6.03 -7.14 22.83
N TRP A 6 -5.13 -7.98 22.33
CA TRP A 6 -5.24 -8.54 20.97
C TRP A 6 -6.45 -9.48 20.85
N GLN A 7 -6.63 -10.37 21.82
CA GLN A 7 -7.78 -11.28 21.86
C GLN A 7 -9.10 -10.52 21.95
N THR A 8 -9.23 -9.57 22.88
CA THR A 8 -10.46 -8.79 23.03
C THR A 8 -10.74 -7.93 21.81
N GLY A 9 -9.72 -7.27 21.25
CA GLY A 9 -9.87 -6.50 20.01
C GLY A 9 -10.30 -7.35 18.83
N THR A 10 -9.74 -8.55 18.67
CA THR A 10 -10.10 -9.50 17.60
C THR A 10 -11.54 -9.98 17.75
N ILE A 11 -11.94 -10.37 18.96
CA ILE A 11 -13.31 -10.83 19.24
C ILE A 11 -14.32 -9.72 18.96
N ILE A 12 -14.07 -8.49 19.45
CA ILE A 12 -14.93 -7.33 19.18
C ILE A 12 -15.01 -7.07 17.68
N GLY A 13 -13.88 -7.09 16.98
CA GLY A 13 -13.82 -6.86 15.53
C GLY A 13 -14.64 -7.88 14.73
N VAL A 14 -14.58 -9.16 15.09
CA VAL A 14 -15.38 -10.21 14.43
C VAL A 14 -16.88 -10.04 14.69
N LEU A 15 -17.27 -9.80 15.94
CA LEU A 15 -18.68 -9.68 16.32
C LEU A 15 -19.34 -8.42 15.75
N VAL A 16 -18.62 -7.30 15.73
CA VAL A 16 -19.12 -6.03 15.19
C VAL A 16 -19.01 -6.01 13.67
N GLY A 17 -17.91 -6.52 13.11
CA GLY A 17 -17.65 -6.51 11.66
C GLY A 17 -18.71 -7.23 10.85
N ALA A 18 -19.27 -8.33 11.37
CA ALA A 18 -20.36 -9.07 10.72
C ALA A 18 -21.69 -8.28 10.62
N GLN A 19 -21.86 -7.22 11.40
CA GLN A 19 -23.06 -6.39 11.41
C GLN A 19 -22.94 -5.16 10.50
N ILE A 20 -21.74 -4.88 9.97
CA ILE A 20 -21.50 -3.69 9.15
C ILE A 20 -21.93 -3.97 7.71
N PRO A 21 -22.72 -3.06 7.08
CA PRO A 21 -23.13 -3.22 5.69
C PRO A 21 -21.96 -3.38 4.73
N GLU A 22 -22.09 -4.28 3.74
CA GLU A 22 -21.06 -4.48 2.70
C GLU A 22 -20.78 -3.21 1.87
N SER A 23 -21.75 -2.27 1.83
CA SER A 23 -21.60 -0.99 1.14
C SER A 23 -20.47 -0.12 1.72
N TRP A 24 -20.03 -0.37 2.94
CA TRP A 24 -18.97 0.40 3.59
C TRP A 24 -17.56 0.00 3.12
N SER A 25 -17.43 -1.01 2.25
CA SER A 25 -16.15 -1.41 1.62
C SER A 25 -15.01 -1.64 2.61
N LEU A 26 -15.31 -2.18 3.81
CA LEU A 26 -14.31 -2.44 4.86
C LEU A 26 -13.15 -3.34 4.42
N ASN A 27 -13.36 -4.18 3.40
CA ASN A 27 -12.29 -4.97 2.78
C ASN A 27 -11.15 -4.12 2.21
N PHE A 28 -11.39 -2.84 1.95
CA PHE A 28 -10.38 -1.89 1.49
C PHE A 28 -9.61 -1.21 2.65
N ALA A 29 -10.04 -1.39 3.90
CA ALA A 29 -9.39 -0.80 5.06
C ALA A 29 -7.95 -1.29 5.23
N VAL A 30 -7.68 -2.58 4.97
CA VAL A 30 -6.33 -3.15 5.09
C VAL A 30 -5.36 -2.55 4.05
N PRO A 31 -5.68 -2.48 2.74
CA PRO A 31 -4.87 -1.72 1.80
C PRO A 31 -4.64 -0.25 2.20
N LEU A 32 -5.66 0.42 2.73
CA LEU A 32 -5.55 1.82 3.17
C LEU A 32 -4.59 2.00 4.34
N THR A 33 -4.55 1.08 5.31
CA THR A 33 -3.60 1.19 6.43
C THR A 33 -2.16 1.08 5.95
N PHE A 34 -1.85 0.15 5.03
CA PHE A 34 -0.53 0.09 4.40
C PHE A 34 -0.23 1.34 3.56
N MET A 35 -1.22 1.88 2.84
CA MET A 35 -1.05 3.11 2.07
C MET A 35 -0.75 4.31 2.97
N ALA A 36 -1.39 4.41 4.14
CA ALA A 36 -1.10 5.44 5.14
C ALA A 36 0.34 5.34 5.64
N LEU A 37 0.86 4.13 5.89
CA LEU A 37 2.26 3.90 6.26
C LEU A 37 3.22 4.32 5.14
N VAL A 38 2.87 4.08 3.87
CA VAL A 38 3.67 4.54 2.73
C VAL A 38 3.65 6.06 2.67
N PHE A 39 2.48 6.71 2.74
CA PHE A 39 2.38 8.16 2.66
C PHE A 39 3.18 8.88 3.76
N MET A 40 3.16 8.39 5.00
CA MET A 40 3.98 8.97 6.08
C MET A 40 5.50 8.77 5.86
N SER A 41 5.90 7.80 5.04
CA SER A 41 7.31 7.57 4.70
C SER A 41 7.82 8.41 3.53
N LEU A 42 6.94 9.04 2.73
CA LEU A 42 7.34 9.86 1.58
C LEU A 42 7.84 11.23 2.06
N GLN A 43 9.15 11.38 2.20
CA GLN A 43 9.76 12.62 2.72
C GLN A 43 10.25 13.58 1.64
N ASP A 44 10.47 13.10 0.42
CA ASP A 44 11.03 13.90 -0.66
C ASP A 44 10.38 13.62 -2.02
N ARG A 45 10.76 14.44 -3.01
CA ARG A 45 10.23 14.37 -4.38
C ARG A 45 10.64 13.08 -5.11
N ALA A 46 11.83 12.54 -4.85
CA ALA A 46 12.28 11.30 -5.48
C ALA A 46 11.45 10.10 -4.98
N MET A 47 11.17 10.04 -3.68
CA MET A 47 10.25 9.05 -3.09
C MET A 47 8.85 9.16 -3.67
N MET A 48 8.33 10.38 -3.83
CA MET A 48 7.01 10.58 -4.42
C MET A 48 6.95 10.12 -5.88
N LEU A 49 7.98 10.40 -6.69
CA LEU A 49 8.09 9.92 -8.07
C LEU A 49 8.20 8.40 -8.15
N ALA A 50 8.95 7.78 -7.23
CA ALA A 50 9.04 6.32 -7.11
C ALA A 50 7.67 5.69 -6.79
N ALA A 51 6.93 6.26 -5.82
CA ALA A 51 5.62 5.77 -5.41
C ALA A 51 4.58 5.90 -6.53
N VAL A 52 4.51 7.05 -7.21
CA VAL A 52 3.56 7.28 -8.31
C VAL A 52 3.85 6.38 -9.50
N SER A 53 5.11 6.24 -9.90
CA SER A 53 5.50 5.37 -11.02
C SER A 53 5.22 3.89 -10.73
N ALA A 54 5.51 3.41 -9.53
CA ALA A 54 5.15 2.06 -9.10
C ALA A 54 3.63 1.86 -9.11
N GLY A 55 2.87 2.78 -8.51
CA GLY A 55 1.41 2.69 -8.45
C GLY A 55 0.74 2.67 -9.82
N LEU A 56 1.15 3.56 -10.73
CA LEU A 56 0.66 3.58 -12.11
C LEU A 56 0.99 2.29 -12.85
N THR A 57 2.23 1.80 -12.71
CA THR A 57 2.65 0.54 -13.33
C THR A 57 1.82 -0.62 -12.81
N ALA A 58 1.58 -0.70 -11.50
CA ALA A 58 0.77 -1.77 -10.90
C ALA A 58 -0.67 -1.79 -11.45
N VAL A 59 -1.27 -0.61 -11.64
CA VAL A 59 -2.62 -0.49 -12.21
C VAL A 59 -2.63 -0.87 -13.69
N LEU A 60 -1.69 -0.37 -14.47
CA LEU A 60 -1.61 -0.64 -15.91
C LEU A 60 -1.24 -2.09 -16.22
N ALA A 61 -0.37 -2.70 -15.40
CA ALA A 61 0.08 -4.08 -15.54
C ALA A 61 -0.82 -5.10 -14.82
N LYS A 62 -1.98 -4.68 -14.28
CA LYS A 62 -2.99 -5.58 -13.70
C LYS A 62 -3.34 -6.79 -14.59
N PRO A 63 -3.42 -6.68 -15.94
CA PRO A 63 -3.78 -7.81 -16.80
C PRO A 63 -2.76 -8.96 -16.82
N LEU A 64 -1.54 -8.76 -16.30
CA LEU A 64 -0.51 -9.80 -16.34
C LEU A 64 -0.84 -10.96 -15.37
N PRO A 65 -0.61 -12.23 -15.78
CA PRO A 65 -0.82 -13.39 -14.92
C PRO A 65 0.19 -13.44 -13.78
N TYR A 66 -0.10 -14.27 -12.76
CA TYR A 66 0.79 -14.57 -11.64
C TYR A 66 1.28 -13.34 -10.83
N ASN A 67 0.53 -12.24 -10.85
CA ASN A 67 0.93 -10.97 -10.20
C ASN A 67 2.26 -10.39 -10.72
N LEU A 68 2.69 -10.74 -11.95
CA LEU A 68 3.89 -10.19 -12.56
C LEU A 68 3.84 -8.66 -12.67
N GLY A 69 2.64 -8.07 -12.76
CA GLY A 69 2.46 -6.62 -12.73
C GLY A 69 3.00 -5.94 -11.46
N LEU A 70 2.96 -6.62 -10.30
CA LEU A 70 3.54 -6.11 -9.06
C LEU A 70 5.07 -6.13 -9.08
N ILE A 71 5.66 -7.18 -9.64
CA ILE A 71 7.12 -7.29 -9.82
C ILE A 71 7.60 -6.18 -10.76
N LEU A 72 6.89 -5.98 -11.87
CA LEU A 72 7.16 -4.91 -12.83
C LEU A 72 7.06 -3.53 -12.19
N ALA A 73 6.01 -3.29 -11.39
CA ALA A 73 5.83 -2.06 -10.64
C ALA A 73 6.96 -1.78 -9.66
N ALA A 74 7.44 -2.81 -8.94
CA ALA A 74 8.57 -2.67 -8.02
C ALA A 74 9.86 -2.28 -8.77
N ILE A 75 10.16 -2.95 -9.88
CA ILE A 75 11.34 -2.65 -10.71
C ILE A 75 11.29 -1.21 -11.24
N ILE A 76 10.15 -0.79 -11.79
CA ILE A 76 9.98 0.57 -12.31
C ILE A 76 10.08 1.60 -11.19
N GLY A 77 9.39 1.40 -10.07
CA GLY A 77 9.43 2.31 -8.92
C GLY A 77 10.83 2.53 -8.38
N ILE A 78 11.58 1.44 -8.16
CA ILE A 78 12.99 1.52 -7.71
C ILE A 78 13.85 2.26 -8.73
N SER A 79 13.72 1.92 -10.02
CA SER A 79 14.50 2.55 -11.08
C SER A 79 14.22 4.05 -11.16
N THR A 80 12.94 4.45 -11.14
CA THR A 80 12.52 5.85 -11.14
C THR A 80 13.01 6.58 -9.89
N GLY A 81 12.88 5.98 -8.71
CA GLY A 81 13.37 6.56 -7.46
C GLY A 81 14.88 6.80 -7.48
N VAL A 82 15.67 5.84 -7.93
CA VAL A 82 17.13 5.97 -8.04
C VAL A 82 17.51 7.07 -9.03
N VAL A 83 16.88 7.11 -10.20
CA VAL A 83 17.14 8.14 -11.22
C VAL A 83 16.72 9.53 -10.74
N ALA A 84 15.56 9.64 -10.09
CA ALA A 84 15.06 10.89 -9.55
C ALA A 84 15.96 11.41 -8.42
N ASN A 85 16.38 10.52 -7.51
CA ASN A 85 17.27 10.89 -6.41
C ASN A 85 18.61 11.42 -6.94
N ARG A 86 19.17 10.80 -7.99
CA ARG A 86 20.40 11.29 -8.64
C ARG A 86 20.24 12.63 -9.33
N ARG A 87 19.03 13.02 -9.77
CA ARG A 87 18.81 14.28 -10.49
C ARG A 87 18.35 15.43 -9.60
N LEU A 88 17.73 15.11 -8.46
CA LEU A 88 17.15 16.07 -7.53
C LEU A 88 18.01 16.26 -6.27
N GLY A 89 18.96 15.34 -6.02
CA GLY A 89 19.96 15.44 -4.95
C GLY A 89 21.29 16.08 -5.38
N ASP A 90 21.40 16.47 -6.66
CA ASP A 90 22.42 17.40 -7.18
C ASP A 90 21.87 18.84 -7.11
#